data_AF-A0A1C3ECF0-F1
#
_entry.id   AF-A0A1C3ECF0-F1
#
_cell.length_a   1.000
_cell.length_b   1.000
_cell.length_c   1.000
_cell.angle_alpha   90.00
_cell.angle_beta   90.00
_cell.angle_gamma   90.00
#
_symmetry.space_group_name_H-M   'P 1'
#
loop_
_entity.id
_entity.type
_entity.pdbx_description
1 polymer ?
#
loop_
_entity_poly.entity_id
_entity_poly.type
_entity_poly.pdbx_seq_one_letter_code
_entity_poly.pdbx_strand_id
1 'polypeptide(L)'
;MIDRINVLITLPRTIIVYWAGFWLLNGLDKFLNRTQIGVFTWHGKDRKEQFGNYFANCNFPEHWITPLLHGIGIWEIFISIPLWLAAWFHNKNEFTFTKWYSFGMTMGAITFVLFSMGDVILGDRAELLEHGTYLILVCVSYQYLKVKDWA
;
A
#
# COMPACT_ATOMS: atom_id res chain seq x y z
N MET A 1 33.07 5.09 2.15
CA MET A 1 32.06 4.18 1.56
C MET A 1 30.89 3.97 2.51
N ILE A 2 31.16 3.77 3.81
CA ILE A 2 30.16 3.72 4.90
C ILE A 2 29.29 4.99 4.94
N ASP A 3 29.88 6.18 4.74
CA ASP A 3 29.11 7.44 4.75
C ASP A 3 28.07 7.55 3.63
N ARG A 4 28.31 6.93 2.47
CA ARG A 4 27.32 6.90 1.38
C ARG A 4 26.18 5.93 1.67
N ILE A 5 26.43 4.86 2.43
CA ILE A 5 25.40 3.91 2.87
C ILE A 5 24.48 4.57 3.91
N ASN A 6 25.04 5.37 4.82
CA ASN A 6 24.25 6.13 5.81
C ASN A 6 23.28 7.13 5.16
N VAL A 7 23.63 7.72 4.01
CA VAL A 7 22.74 8.61 3.25
C VAL A 7 21.64 7.83 2.50
N LEU A 8 21.87 6.54 2.18
CA LEU A 8 20.85 5.68 1.55
C LEU A 8 19.82 5.16 2.56
N ILE A 9 20.20 5.00 3.83
CA ILE A 9 19.39 4.43 4.91
C ILE A 9 19.08 5.52 5.94
N THR A 10 18.48 6.63 5.49
CA THR A 10 17.90 7.60 6.42
C THR A 10 16.52 7.10 6.85
N LEU A 11 16.16 7.31 8.12
CA LEU A 11 14.84 6.91 8.64
C LEU A 11 13.68 7.40 7.74
N PRO A 12 13.65 8.66 7.25
CA PRO A 12 12.61 9.11 6.33
C PRO A 12 12.55 8.30 5.03
N ARG A 13 13.71 8.04 4.40
CA ARG A 13 13.76 7.27 3.16
C ARG A 13 13.31 5.83 3.37
N THR A 14 13.69 5.22 4.49
CA THR A 14 13.24 3.88 4.87
C THR A 14 11.73 3.82 5.06
N ILE A 15 11.11 4.82 5.70
CA ILE A 15 9.65 4.90 5.85
C ILE A 15 8.95 4.99 4.49
N ILE A 16 9.48 5.79 3.57
CA ILE A 16 8.89 5.93 2.23
C ILE A 16 9.03 4.64 1.43
N VAL A 17 10.21 4.00 1.45
CA VAL A 17 10.46 2.73 0.77
C VAL A 17 9.58 1.62 1.35
N TYR A 18 9.36 1.60 2.67
CA TYR A 18 8.43 0.68 3.30
C TYR A 18 7.01 0.84 2.73
N TRP A 19 6.47 2.07 2.68
CA TRP A 19 5.12 2.29 2.13
C TRP A 19 5.05 1.99 0.63
N ALA A 20 6.09 2.35 -0.14
CA ALA A 20 6.16 2.02 -1.55
C ALA A 20 6.15 0.49 -1.78
N GLY A 21 6.95 -0.25 -1.00
CA GLY A 21 6.98 -1.70 -1.03
C GLY A 21 5.68 -2.33 -0.55
N PHE A 22 5.07 -1.79 0.51
CA PHE A 22 3.79 -2.25 1.04
C PHE A 22 2.71 -2.24 -0.04
N TRP A 23 2.52 -1.11 -0.74
CA TRP A 23 1.51 -1.00 -1.79
C TRP A 23 1.82 -1.86 -3.01
N LEU A 24 3.10 -1.92 -3.41
CA LEU A 24 3.52 -2.75 -4.53
C LEU A 24 3.28 -4.24 -4.27
N LEU A 25 3.73 -4.74 -3.12
CA LEU A 25 3.64 -6.16 -2.77
C LEU A 25 2.19 -6.59 -2.51
N ASN A 26 1.37 -5.76 -1.85
CA ASN A 26 -0.05 -6.03 -1.67
C ASN A 26 -0.81 -6.07 -3.01
N GLY A 27 -0.45 -5.17 -3.94
CA GLY A 27 -1.07 -5.15 -5.26
C GLY A 27 -0.69 -6.37 -6.08
N LEU A 28 0.61 -6.72 -6.08
CA LEU A 28 1.13 -7.92 -6.71
C LEU A 28 0.50 -9.20 -6.17
N ASP A 29 0.18 -9.24 -4.87
CA ASP A 29 -0.42 -10.41 -4.22
C ASP A 29 -1.73 -10.86 -4.89
N LYS A 30 -2.51 -9.90 -5.39
CA LYS A 30 -3.80 -10.14 -6.04
C LYS A 30 -3.66 -10.80 -7.43
N PHE A 31 -2.47 -10.79 -8.02
CA PHE A 31 -2.17 -11.44 -9.31
C PHE A 31 -1.36 -12.73 -9.13
N LEU A 32 -0.50 -12.77 -8.12
CA LEU A 32 0.54 -13.79 -7.98
C LEU A 32 0.24 -14.87 -6.94
N ASN A 33 -0.89 -14.78 -6.24
CA ASN A 33 -1.28 -15.78 -5.24
C ASN A 33 -1.09 -17.23 -5.75
N ARG A 34 -0.34 -18.04 -4.98
CA ARG A 34 0.03 -19.45 -5.25
C ARG A 34 0.74 -19.68 -6.60
N THR A 35 1.32 -18.65 -7.20
CA THR A 35 2.04 -18.76 -8.48
C THR A 35 3.53 -19.06 -8.24
N GLN A 36 4.11 -19.99 -9.00
CA GLN A 36 5.55 -20.24 -8.99
C GLN A 36 6.28 -19.15 -9.80
N ILE A 37 7.19 -18.43 -9.15
CA ILE A 37 7.97 -17.35 -9.76
C ILE A 37 9.44 -17.73 -9.70
N GLY A 38 9.91 -18.37 -10.78
CA GLY A 38 11.28 -18.84 -10.90
C GLY A 38 11.65 -19.84 -9.80
N VAL A 39 12.38 -19.37 -8.80
CA VAL A 39 12.96 -20.21 -7.73
C VAL A 39 12.09 -20.36 -6.48
N PHE A 40 10.97 -19.64 -6.37
CA PHE A 40 10.08 -19.72 -5.20
C PHE A 40 8.61 -19.67 -5.59
N THR A 41 7.74 -20.08 -4.66
CA THR A 41 6.29 -19.95 -4.80
C THR A 41 5.82 -18.72 -4.03
N TRP A 42 5.00 -17.89 -4.67
CA TRP A 42 4.40 -16.74 -4.01
C TRP A 42 3.24 -17.18 -3.11
N HIS A 43 3.46 -17.13 -1.80
CA HIS A 43 2.54 -17.64 -0.77
C HIS A 43 1.66 -16.56 -0.14
N GLY A 44 1.38 -15.46 -0.84
CA GLY A 44 0.54 -14.44 -0.25
C GLY A 44 -0.94 -14.86 -0.16
N LYS A 45 -1.81 -13.92 0.21
CA LYS A 45 -3.12 -14.24 0.78
C LYS A 45 -4.11 -14.69 -0.30
N ASP A 46 -4.95 -15.67 0.03
CA ASP A 46 -6.01 -16.12 -0.86
C ASP A 46 -7.19 -15.14 -0.91
N ARG A 47 -6.98 -14.02 -1.60
CA ARG A 47 -7.95 -12.94 -1.70
C ARG A 47 -9.19 -13.32 -2.52
N LYS A 48 -9.09 -14.32 -3.41
CA LYS A 48 -10.25 -14.82 -4.17
C LYS A 48 -11.21 -15.57 -3.27
N GLU A 49 -10.71 -16.49 -2.46
CA GLU A 49 -11.52 -17.21 -1.46
C GLU A 49 -12.10 -16.24 -0.43
N GLN A 50 -11.28 -15.32 0.09
CA GLN A 50 -11.72 -14.31 1.05
C GLN A 50 -12.85 -13.43 0.48
N PHE A 51 -12.69 -12.87 -0.73
CA PHE A 51 -13.72 -12.06 -1.37
C PHE A 51 -14.95 -12.88 -1.76
N GLY A 52 -14.77 -14.16 -2.14
CA GLY A 52 -15.87 -15.11 -2.34
C GLY A 52 -16.78 -15.20 -1.13
N ASN A 53 -16.19 -15.37 0.05
CA ASN A 53 -16.93 -15.45 1.32
C ASN A 53 -17.63 -14.14 1.67
N TYR A 54 -17.02 -12.99 1.40
CA TYR A 54 -17.67 -11.69 1.62
C TYR A 54 -18.91 -11.50 0.74
N PHE A 55 -18.77 -11.80 -0.55
CA PHE A 55 -19.80 -11.53 -1.54
C PHE A 55 -20.93 -12.55 -1.57
N ALA A 56 -20.70 -13.76 -1.03
CA ALA A 56 -21.74 -14.73 -0.75
C ALA A 56 -22.86 -14.14 0.13
N ASN A 57 -22.52 -13.26 1.08
CA ASN A 57 -23.48 -12.61 1.97
C ASN A 57 -24.26 -11.46 1.29
N CYS A 58 -23.85 -11.02 0.11
CA CYS A 58 -24.39 -9.84 -0.57
C CYS A 58 -25.09 -10.15 -1.90
N ASN A 59 -25.26 -11.44 -2.26
CA ASN A 59 -25.75 -11.88 -3.58
C ASN A 59 -24.98 -11.24 -4.75
N PHE A 60 -23.69 -10.94 -4.55
CA PHE A 60 -22.88 -10.30 -5.56
C PHE A 60 -22.36 -11.35 -6.56
N PRO A 61 -22.41 -11.12 -7.88
CA PRO A 61 -22.09 -12.17 -8.85
C PRO A 61 -20.61 -12.54 -8.81
N GLU A 62 -20.33 -13.85 -8.71
CA GLU A 62 -18.97 -14.38 -8.55
C GLU A 62 -18.01 -13.97 -9.68
N HIS A 63 -18.52 -13.84 -10.91
CA HIS A 63 -17.72 -13.44 -12.07
C HIS A 63 -17.12 -12.03 -11.94
N TRP A 64 -17.64 -11.17 -11.06
CA TRP A 64 -17.11 -9.83 -10.79
C TRP A 64 -15.98 -9.81 -9.76
N ILE A 65 -15.79 -10.88 -8.99
CA ILE A 65 -14.80 -10.93 -7.90
C ILE A 65 -13.37 -10.77 -8.44
N THR A 66 -13.01 -11.54 -9.47
CA THR A 66 -11.66 -11.48 -10.05
C THR A 66 -11.37 -10.11 -10.71
N PRO A 67 -12.26 -9.55 -11.56
CA PRO A 67 -12.07 -8.19 -12.08
C PRO A 67 -11.91 -7.13 -11.00
N LEU A 68 -12.73 -7.17 -9.94
CA LEU A 68 -12.64 -6.24 -8.82
C LEU A 68 -11.28 -6.36 -8.10
N LEU A 69 -10.86 -7.58 -7.78
CA LEU A 69 -9.56 -7.84 -7.15
C LEU A 69 -8.40 -7.34 -7.99
N HIS A 70 -8.41 -7.59 -9.31
CA HIS A 70 -7.38 -7.06 -10.21
C HIS A 70 -7.42 -5.53 -10.28
N GLY A 71 -8.61 -4.91 -10.27
CA GLY A 71 -8.76 -3.46 -10.21
C GLY A 71 -8.12 -2.87 -8.95
N ILE A 72 -8.40 -3.48 -7.78
CA ILE A 72 -7.77 -3.09 -6.51
C ILE A 72 -6.25 -3.31 -6.59
N GLY A 73 -5.78 -4.43 -7.14
CA GLY A 73 -4.36 -4.70 -7.27
C GLY A 73 -3.62 -3.68 -8.15
N ILE A 74 -4.20 -3.30 -9.29
CA ILE A 74 -3.67 -2.23 -10.16
C ILE A 74 -3.61 -0.91 -9.40
N TRP A 75 -4.66 -0.58 -8.66
CA TRP A 75 -4.74 0.64 -7.86
C TRP A 75 -3.64 0.71 -6.80
N GLU A 76 -3.42 -0.38 -6.07
CA GLU A 76 -2.36 -0.45 -5.06
C GLU A 76 -0.97 -0.31 -5.69
N ILE A 77 -0.71 -1.00 -6.82
CA ILE A 77 0.55 -0.82 -7.57
C ILE A 77 0.68 0.63 -8.03
N PHE A 78 -0.40 1.28 -8.48
CA PHE A 78 -0.38 2.67 -8.88
C PHE A 78 0.01 3.62 -7.74
N ILE A 79 -0.45 3.38 -6.51
CA ILE A 79 -0.04 4.15 -5.32
C ILE A 79 1.45 3.98 -5.00
N SER A 80 2.02 2.81 -5.28
CA SER A 80 3.45 2.57 -5.02
C SER A 80 4.38 3.47 -5.85
N ILE A 81 3.97 3.82 -7.08
CA ILE A 81 4.79 4.59 -8.03
C ILE A 81 5.19 5.97 -7.49
N PRO A 82 4.28 6.85 -7.05
CA PRO A 82 4.65 8.14 -6.50
C PRO A 82 5.50 8.01 -5.22
N LEU A 83 5.32 6.95 -4.42
CA LEU A 83 6.15 6.72 -3.24
C LEU A 83 7.58 6.29 -3.61
N TRP A 84 7.75 5.46 -4.64
CA TRP A 84 9.08 5.16 -5.18
C TRP A 84 9.78 6.40 -5.75
N LEU A 85 9.03 7.25 -6.46
CA LEU A 85 9.55 8.54 -6.94
C LEU A 85 9.96 9.44 -5.76
N ALA A 86 9.13 9.56 -4.73
CA ALA A 86 9.47 10.31 -3.53
C ALA A 86 10.76 9.79 -2.87
N ALA A 87 10.90 8.46 -2.71
CA ALA A 87 12.11 7.85 -2.16
C ALA A 87 13.36 8.12 -3.02
N TRP A 88 13.20 8.26 -4.34
CA TRP A 88 14.30 8.61 -5.25
C TRP A 88 14.74 10.07 -5.15
N PHE A 89 13.78 10.98 -4.95
CA PHE A 89 14.01 12.43 -4.93
C PHE A 89 14.27 13.01 -3.54
N HIS A 90 14.12 12.25 -2.46
CA HIS A 90 14.21 12.69 -1.06
C HIS A 90 15.40 13.61 -0.72
N ASN A 91 16.57 13.41 -1.33
CA ASN A 91 17.77 14.26 -1.12
C ASN A 91 18.25 14.98 -2.39
N LYS A 92 17.40 15.07 -3.42
CA LYS A 92 17.77 15.61 -4.74
C LYS A 92 16.97 16.85 -5.11
N ASN A 93 15.68 16.85 -4.82
CA ASN A 93 14.78 17.94 -5.16
C ASN A 93 13.60 17.94 -4.19
N GLU A 94 13.61 18.88 -3.27
CA GLU A 94 12.61 19.01 -2.20
C GLU A 94 11.19 19.16 -2.77
N PHE A 95 10.98 20.09 -3.69
CA PHE A 95 9.67 20.32 -4.33
C PHE A 95 9.09 19.04 -4.96
N THR A 96 9.93 18.30 -5.70
CA THR A 96 9.53 17.05 -6.37
C THR A 96 9.27 15.95 -5.35
N PHE A 97 10.11 15.85 -4.32
CA PHE A 97 9.92 14.94 -3.20
C PHE A 97 8.57 15.19 -2.51
N THR A 98 8.32 16.41 -2.01
CA THR A 98 7.10 16.76 -1.28
C THR A 98 5.86 16.52 -2.15
N LYS A 99 5.90 16.89 -3.43
CA LYS A 99 4.78 16.63 -4.37
C LYS A 99 4.42 15.15 -4.45
N TRP A 100 5.39 14.28 -4.74
CA TRP A 100 5.13 12.85 -4.91
C TRP A 100 4.84 12.15 -3.59
N TYR A 101 5.51 12.56 -2.52
CA TYR A 101 5.30 12.04 -1.18
C TYR A 101 3.88 12.33 -0.70
N SER A 102 3.45 13.59 -0.75
CA SER A 102 2.09 13.98 -0.37
C SER A 102 1.05 13.28 -1.22
N PHE A 103 1.24 13.20 -2.52
CA PHE A 103 0.30 12.50 -3.39
C PHE A 103 0.19 11.02 -3.00
N GLY A 104 1.29 10.28 -2.92
CA GLY A 104 1.28 8.85 -2.58
C GLY A 104 0.69 8.56 -1.20
N MET A 105 1.08 9.33 -0.18
CA MET A 105 0.59 9.15 1.19
C MET A 105 -0.90 9.47 1.31
N THR A 106 -1.39 10.54 0.67
CA THR A 106 -2.82 10.88 0.66
C THR A 106 -3.65 9.81 -0.03
N MET A 107 -3.18 9.30 -1.18
CA MET A 107 -3.87 8.21 -1.90
C MET A 107 -3.92 6.93 -1.06
N GLY A 108 -2.82 6.60 -0.37
CA GLY A 108 -2.79 5.47 0.56
C GLY A 108 -3.77 5.65 1.73
N ALA A 109 -3.83 6.83 2.33
CA ALA A 109 -4.77 7.12 3.42
C ALA A 109 -6.24 6.99 2.96
N ILE A 110 -6.60 7.57 1.81
CA ILE A 110 -7.94 7.45 1.23
C ILE A 110 -8.28 5.97 0.99
N THR A 111 -7.32 5.20 0.47
CA THR A 111 -7.52 3.77 0.20
C THR A 111 -7.78 2.98 1.48
N PHE A 112 -7.05 3.23 2.57
CA PHE A 112 -7.33 2.57 3.85
C PHE A 112 -8.68 2.96 4.44
N VAL A 113 -9.13 4.21 4.25
CA VAL A 113 -10.49 4.61 4.65
C VAL A 113 -11.53 3.82 3.86
N LEU A 114 -11.37 3.72 2.53
CA LEU A 114 -12.27 2.96 1.67
C LEU A 114 -12.29 1.47 2.02
N PHE A 115 -11.12 0.87 2.29
CA PHE A 115 -11.03 -0.52 2.73
C PHE A 115 -11.72 -0.71 4.09
N SER A 116 -11.48 0.16 5.06
CA SER A 116 -12.14 0.11 6.37
C SER A 116 -13.68 0.21 6.24
N MET A 117 -14.18 1.05 5.32
CA MET A 117 -15.61 1.10 5.02
C MET A 117 -16.10 -0.23 4.43
N GLY A 118 -15.34 -0.79 3.48
CA GLY A 118 -15.61 -2.11 2.89
C GLY A 118 -15.66 -3.22 3.94
N ASP A 119 -14.70 -3.25 4.86
CA ASP A 119 -14.62 -4.24 5.93
C ASP A 119 -15.84 -4.20 6.85
N VAL A 120 -16.38 -3.01 7.14
CA VAL A 120 -17.62 -2.86 7.91
C VAL A 120 -18.82 -3.39 7.13
N ILE A 121 -18.92 -3.08 5.84
CA ILE A 121 -20.04 -3.48 4.97
C ILE A 121 -20.04 -4.99 4.74
N LEU A 122 -18.86 -5.57 4.50
CA LEU A 122 -18.66 -6.99 4.21
C LEU A 122 -18.53 -7.84 5.48
N GLY A 123 -18.40 -7.21 6.65
CA GLY A 123 -18.42 -7.86 7.96
C GLY A 123 -17.08 -8.41 8.44
N ASP A 124 -15.94 -8.02 7.85
CA ASP A 124 -14.62 -8.46 8.29
C ASP A 124 -14.05 -7.54 9.39
N ARG A 125 -14.11 -7.99 10.64
CA ARG A 125 -13.60 -7.20 11.77
C ARG A 125 -12.09 -7.30 11.95
N ALA A 126 -11.46 -8.35 11.43
CA ALA A 126 -10.01 -8.51 11.52
C ALA A 126 -9.31 -7.56 10.55
N GLU A 127 -9.74 -7.53 9.28
CA GLU A 127 -9.21 -6.59 8.29
C GLU A 127 -9.48 -5.14 8.68
N LEU A 128 -10.64 -4.84 9.29
CA LEU A 128 -10.96 -3.49 9.78
C LEU A 128 -9.93 -2.98 10.79
N LEU A 129 -9.49 -3.85 11.72
CA LEU A 129 -8.46 -3.50 12.69
C LEU A 129 -7.12 -3.27 11.99
N GLU A 130 -6.74 -4.16 11.07
CA GLU A 130 -5.50 -4.03 10.30
C GLU A 130 -5.46 -2.74 9.49
N HIS A 131 -6.46 -2.50 8.62
CA HIS A 131 -6.57 -1.29 7.81
C HIS A 131 -6.68 -0.02 8.66
N GLY A 132 -7.38 -0.06 9.79
CA GLY A 132 -7.44 1.03 10.75
C GLY A 132 -6.07 1.38 11.34
N THR A 133 -5.29 0.36 11.75
CA THR A 133 -3.93 0.59 12.24
C THR A 133 -3.00 1.12 11.15
N TYR A 134 -3.13 0.63 9.91
CA TYR A 134 -2.35 1.14 8.79
C TYR A 134 -2.69 2.58 8.46
N LEU A 135 -3.97 2.98 8.51
CA LEU A 135 -4.37 4.38 8.34
C LEU A 135 -3.69 5.29 9.37
N ILE A 136 -3.68 4.89 10.65
CA ILE A 136 -2.99 5.63 11.72
C ILE A 136 -1.50 5.75 11.40
N LEU A 137 -0.85 4.65 11.01
CA LEU A 137 0.57 4.64 10.68
C LEU A 137 0.89 5.49 9.44
N VAL A 138 0.04 5.52 8.42
CA VAL A 138 0.17 6.42 7.26
C VAL A 138 0.11 7.88 7.71
N CYS A 139 -0.86 8.24 8.56
CA CYS A 139 -1.00 9.59 9.08
C CYS A 139 0.21 10.01 9.92
N VAL A 140 0.68 9.15 10.82
CA VAL A 140 1.88 9.40 11.65
C VAL A 140 3.11 9.56 10.77
N SER A 141 3.30 8.67 9.78
CA SER A 141 4.40 8.73 8.82
C SER A 141 4.37 10.05 8.04
N TYR A 142 3.19 10.44 7.54
CA TYR A 142 2.98 11.67 6.79
C TYR A 142 3.36 12.91 7.59
N GLN A 143 2.89 13.00 8.84
CA GLN A 143 3.20 14.13 9.70
C GLN A 143 4.68 14.17 10.10
N TYR A 144 5.29 13.01 10.40
CA TYR A 144 6.70 12.95 10.80
C TYR A 144 7.63 13.51 9.71
N LEU A 145 7.36 13.20 8.44
CA LEU A 145 8.19 13.68 7.32
C LEU A 145 7.84 15.11 6.93
N LYS A 146 6.56 15.50 6.99
CA LYS A 146 6.13 16.86 6.64
C LYS A 146 6.63 17.91 7.64
N VAL A 147 6.69 17.60 8.94
CA VAL A 147 7.17 18.53 9.96
C VAL A 147 8.65 18.87 9.79
N LYS A 148 9.45 17.94 9.25
CA LYS A 148 10.88 18.19 8.98
C LYS A 148 11.15 19.16 7.83
N ASP A 149 10.20 19.37 6.92
CA ASP A 149 10.34 20.34 5.83
C ASP A 149 10.11 21.80 6.30
N TRP A 150 9.66 22.00 7.55
CA TRP A 150 9.29 23.32 8.11
C TRP A 150 10.25 23.84 9.21
N ALA A 151 11.28 23.06 9.56
CA ALA A 151 12.25 23.36 10.60
C ALA A 151 13.65 23.51 10.02
#